data_AF-A0A2E1VQV8-F1
#
_entry.id   AF-A0A2E1VQV8-F1
#
_cell.length_a   1.000
_cell.length_b   1.000
_cell.length_c   1.000
_cell.angle_alpha   90.00
_cell.angle_beta   90.00
_cell.angle_gamma   90.00
#
_symmetry.space_group_name_H-M   'P 1'
#
loop_
_entity.id
_entity.type
_entity.pdbx_description
1 polymer ?
#
loop_
_entity_poly.entity_id
_entity_poly.type
_entity_poly.pdbx_seq_one_letter_code
_entity_poly.pdbx_strand_id
1 'polypeptide(L)'
;MARLLPLALLGLFLTSCQAAPPAAPEPALPPLTAELAERFAGLAVEGIVREYPNKPGNVMVDAAGVRSPRAMHPAFYGSFDWHSSVHGHWMLIRLMRVGPPLPPELLQEIRQALDAHLQADAIAAEVAYFREPGQRSFERMYGWAWALRLAAELHAWSESQPDDPAVRRWREAVRPLEDYLVEQIPPYLERLEWPIRIGEHQDTGFALGQILDYAAIVGNEALARTVRQRARDYYLADRAYPAAYEPSGQDFFSSGLNEADLMRRVLPREEYRRWLDEFLPGLAEGAVPRLLEPVGVSDLSDGKLVHLAGLNLSRAWCWLGIASALDPNDPRARVGRAAAAAHYEAGLGYVFSGDYAGEHWLASFAVYLVTGSGRSR
;
A
#
# COMPACT_ATOMS: atom_id res chain seq x y z
N MET A 1 21.30 -4.24 88.16
CA MET A 1 21.49 -3.16 87.17
C MET A 1 21.23 -3.74 85.79
N ALA A 2 20.03 -3.51 85.26
CA ALA A 2 19.52 -4.10 84.03
C ALA A 2 20.03 -3.34 82.79
N ARG A 3 20.46 -4.07 81.75
CA ARG A 3 20.83 -3.52 80.44
C ARG A 3 19.59 -3.48 79.54
N LEU A 4 19.23 -2.29 79.05
CA LEU A 4 18.16 -2.06 78.07
C LEU A 4 18.75 -1.96 76.66
N LEU A 5 18.26 -2.79 75.73
CA LEU A 5 18.45 -2.65 74.28
C LEU A 5 17.42 -1.63 73.72
N PRO A 6 17.76 -0.82 72.69
CA PRO A 6 16.77 -0.03 71.97
C PRO A 6 16.10 -0.88 70.86
N LEU A 7 14.77 -0.93 70.86
CA LEU A 7 13.95 -1.45 69.76
C LEU A 7 13.93 -0.42 68.63
N ALA A 8 14.42 -0.78 67.45
CA ALA A 8 14.21 -0.03 66.21
C ALA A 8 12.85 -0.43 65.62
N LEU A 9 11.91 0.51 65.54
CA LEU A 9 10.64 0.35 64.82
C LEU A 9 10.90 0.41 63.31
N LEU A 10 10.75 -0.74 62.64
CA LEU A 10 10.72 -0.83 61.18
C LEU A 10 9.29 -0.50 60.71
N GLY A 11 9.08 0.70 60.17
CA GLY A 11 7.80 1.07 59.54
C GLY A 11 7.65 0.37 58.19
N LEU A 12 6.69 -0.57 58.08
CA LEU A 12 6.26 -1.11 56.79
C LEU A 12 5.51 -0.01 56.02
N PHE A 13 6.13 0.54 54.97
CA PHE A 13 5.39 1.24 53.93
C PHE A 13 4.69 0.22 53.03
N LEU A 14 3.39 0.03 53.25
CA LEU A 14 2.52 -0.67 52.31
C LEU A 14 2.34 0.23 51.07
N THR A 15 3.14 -0.01 50.04
CA THR A 15 2.89 0.53 48.70
C THR A 15 1.65 -0.17 48.14
N SER A 16 0.49 0.48 48.25
CA SER A 16 -0.71 0.07 47.54
C SER A 16 -0.41 0.02 46.05
N CYS A 17 -0.45 -1.18 45.46
CA CYS A 17 -0.51 -1.37 44.02
C CYS A 17 -1.83 -0.78 43.53
N GLN A 18 -1.83 0.51 43.17
CA GLN A 18 -2.88 1.05 42.32
C GLN A 18 -2.70 0.40 40.95
N ALA A 19 -3.64 -0.45 40.56
CA ALA A 19 -3.75 -0.92 39.20
C ALA A 19 -3.79 0.31 38.28
N ALA A 20 -2.92 0.33 37.27
CA ALA A 20 -2.96 1.37 36.26
C ALA A 20 -4.39 1.48 35.69
N PRO A 21 -4.89 2.70 35.43
CA PRO A 21 -6.21 2.87 34.84
C PRO A 21 -6.30 2.01 33.57
N PRO A 22 -7.47 1.41 33.27
CA PRO A 22 -7.66 0.65 32.03
C PRO A 22 -7.25 1.55 30.87
N ALA A 23 -6.42 1.02 29.97
CA ALA A 23 -5.98 1.74 28.79
C ALA A 23 -7.20 2.28 28.05
N ALA A 24 -7.14 3.54 27.61
CA ALA A 24 -8.17 4.12 26.76
C ALA A 24 -8.41 3.19 25.56
N PRO A 25 -9.67 3.04 25.09
CA PRO A 25 -9.96 2.22 23.93
C PRO A 25 -9.06 2.67 22.77
N GLU A 26 -8.42 1.70 22.13
CA GLU A 26 -7.46 1.97 21.05
C GLU A 26 -8.18 2.72 19.92
N PRO A 27 -7.56 3.77 19.35
CA PRO A 27 -8.18 4.49 18.25
C PRO A 27 -8.27 3.57 17.04
N ALA A 28 -9.47 3.07 16.75
CA ALA A 28 -9.78 2.48 15.46
C ALA A 28 -9.86 3.62 14.43
N LEU A 29 -9.31 3.40 13.23
CA LEU A 29 -9.52 4.35 12.14
C LEU A 29 -11.03 4.49 11.88
N PRO A 30 -11.54 5.72 11.63
CA PRO A 30 -12.94 5.90 11.30
C PRO A 30 -13.28 5.15 10.01
N PRO A 31 -14.50 4.58 9.92
CA PRO A 31 -14.91 3.83 8.74
C PRO A 31 -15.07 4.74 7.52
N LEU A 32 -14.97 4.15 6.33
CA LEU A 32 -15.29 4.82 5.07
C LEU A 32 -16.79 5.16 5.04
N THR A 33 -17.14 6.45 5.05
CA THR A 33 -18.54 6.90 4.95
C THR A 33 -19.02 6.89 3.50
N ALA A 34 -20.35 6.91 3.30
CA ALA A 34 -20.95 6.95 1.97
C ALA A 34 -20.54 8.21 1.19
N GLU A 35 -20.53 9.36 1.85
CA GLU A 35 -20.12 10.65 1.25
C GLU A 35 -18.66 10.61 0.83
N LEU A 36 -17.80 9.98 1.64
CA LEU A 36 -16.38 9.87 1.34
C LEU A 36 -16.13 8.90 0.17
N ALA A 37 -16.85 7.77 0.14
CA ALA A 37 -16.80 6.82 -0.95
C ALA A 37 -17.28 7.42 -2.27
N GLU A 38 -18.37 8.19 -2.25
CA GLU A 38 -18.88 8.91 -3.42
C GLU A 38 -17.86 9.90 -3.98
N ARG A 39 -17.23 10.70 -3.12
CA ARG A 39 -16.18 11.64 -3.54
C ARG A 39 -14.97 10.94 -4.15
N PHE A 40 -14.48 9.86 -3.53
CA PHE A 40 -13.36 9.09 -4.08
C PHE A 40 -13.72 8.43 -5.41
N ALA A 41 -14.92 7.87 -5.53
CA ALA A 41 -15.39 7.27 -6.76
C ALA A 41 -15.53 8.30 -7.90
N GLY A 42 -16.04 9.50 -7.60
CA GLY A 42 -16.10 10.62 -8.54
C GLY A 42 -14.73 11.03 -9.07
N LEU A 43 -13.74 11.19 -8.18
CA LEU A 43 -12.36 11.53 -8.57
C LEU A 43 -11.74 10.46 -9.49
N ALA A 44 -11.93 9.17 -9.16
CA ALA A 44 -11.38 8.11 -9.99
C ALA A 44 -12.06 8.00 -11.36
N VAL A 45 -13.39 8.08 -11.43
CA VAL A 45 -14.10 7.90 -12.71
C VAL A 45 -13.77 9.04 -13.68
N GLU A 46 -13.64 10.27 -13.18
CA GLU A 46 -13.13 11.40 -13.98
C GLU A 46 -11.66 11.18 -14.40
N GLY A 47 -10.83 10.72 -13.47
CA GLY A 47 -9.40 10.49 -13.70
C GLY A 47 -9.15 9.47 -14.81
N ILE A 48 -9.76 8.29 -14.74
CA ILE A 48 -9.47 7.19 -15.67
C ILE A 48 -9.84 7.51 -17.11
N VAL A 49 -10.78 8.43 -17.37
CA VAL A 49 -11.16 8.82 -18.75
C VAL A 49 -10.40 10.05 -19.27
N ARG A 50 -9.66 10.76 -18.40
CA ARG A 50 -8.95 12.01 -18.71
C ARG A 50 -7.55 11.74 -19.24
N GLU A 51 -7.33 12.00 -20.53
CA GLU A 51 -6.06 11.72 -21.21
C GLU A 51 -4.93 12.73 -20.91
N TYR A 52 -5.23 13.98 -20.52
CA TYR A 52 -4.21 15.02 -20.30
C TYR A 52 -4.46 15.87 -19.04
N PRO A 53 -3.39 16.36 -18.37
CA PRO A 53 -1.97 16.12 -18.65
C PRO A 53 -1.55 14.67 -18.33
N ASN A 54 -0.54 14.14 -19.02
CA ASN A 54 -0.05 12.77 -18.82
C ASN A 54 1.48 12.68 -18.96
N LYS A 55 2.08 11.79 -18.16
CA LYS A 55 3.50 11.48 -18.05
C LYS A 55 3.70 9.99 -18.42
N PRO A 56 3.82 9.68 -19.73
CA PRO A 56 3.77 8.30 -20.21
C PRO A 56 5.00 7.45 -19.85
N GLY A 57 6.12 8.05 -19.43
CA GLY A 57 7.28 7.30 -18.93
C GLY A 57 7.95 6.34 -19.94
N ASN A 58 7.66 6.48 -21.23
CA ASN A 58 8.11 5.57 -22.28
C ASN A 58 9.54 5.85 -22.76
N VAL A 59 10.23 4.79 -23.20
CA VAL A 59 11.51 4.92 -23.91
C VAL A 59 11.23 5.04 -25.40
N MET A 60 11.66 6.11 -26.05
CA MET A 60 11.53 6.25 -27.51
C MET A 60 12.74 5.62 -28.21
N VAL A 61 12.56 4.40 -28.74
CA VAL A 61 13.61 3.70 -29.51
C VAL A 61 13.80 4.34 -30.89
N ASP A 62 12.71 4.76 -31.51
CA ASP A 62 12.68 5.46 -32.80
C ASP A 62 11.47 6.42 -32.86
N ALA A 63 11.27 7.05 -34.03
CA ALA A 63 10.20 8.03 -34.23
C ALA A 63 8.78 7.43 -34.13
N ALA A 64 8.60 6.12 -34.31
CA ALA A 64 7.30 5.47 -34.14
C ALA A 64 6.88 5.41 -32.66
N GLY A 65 7.82 5.63 -31.74
CA GLY A 65 7.56 5.75 -30.30
C GLY A 65 6.79 7.01 -29.90
N VAL A 66 6.66 8.01 -30.78
CA VAL A 66 5.90 9.25 -30.52
C VAL A 66 4.41 8.97 -30.72
N ARG A 67 3.73 8.60 -29.62
CA ARG A 67 2.31 8.24 -29.58
C ARG A 67 1.60 9.01 -28.47
N SER A 68 0.28 9.19 -28.58
CA SER A 68 -0.52 9.72 -27.47
C SER A 68 -0.65 8.68 -26.34
N PRO A 69 -0.96 9.08 -25.09
CA PRO A 69 -1.20 8.15 -24.00
C PRO A 69 -2.23 7.08 -24.37
N ARG A 70 -3.36 7.49 -24.98
CA ARG A 70 -4.42 6.56 -25.43
C ARG A 70 -3.96 5.59 -26.51
N ALA A 71 -3.06 6.01 -27.38
CA ALA A 71 -2.50 5.13 -28.42
C ALA A 71 -1.49 4.13 -27.86
N MET A 72 -0.78 4.47 -26.78
CA MET A 72 0.16 3.55 -26.11
C MET A 72 -0.55 2.58 -25.18
N HIS A 73 -1.53 3.08 -24.43
CA HIS A 73 -2.14 2.40 -23.28
C HIS A 73 -3.66 2.50 -23.29
N PRO A 74 -4.37 1.92 -24.27
CA PRO A 74 -5.81 2.14 -24.44
C PRO A 74 -6.67 1.69 -23.25
N ALA A 75 -6.19 0.78 -22.39
CA ALA A 75 -6.91 0.42 -21.17
C ALA A 75 -6.62 1.40 -20.01
N PHE A 76 -5.39 1.91 -19.94
CA PHE A 76 -4.87 2.68 -18.80
C PHE A 76 -4.29 4.04 -19.20
N TYR A 77 -4.92 4.72 -20.16
CA TYR A 77 -4.42 5.99 -20.70
C TYR A 77 -4.74 7.20 -19.84
N GLY A 78 -5.76 7.09 -18.99
CA GLY A 78 -6.23 8.21 -18.18
C GLY A 78 -5.30 8.52 -17.02
N SER A 79 -5.69 9.50 -16.21
CA SER A 79 -4.91 10.01 -15.09
C SER A 79 -3.55 10.59 -15.54
N PHE A 80 -2.74 11.01 -14.57
CA PHE A 80 -1.44 11.61 -14.84
C PHE A 80 -0.42 10.61 -15.42
N ASP A 81 -0.53 9.32 -15.11
CA ASP A 81 0.32 8.28 -15.69
C ASP A 81 -0.37 6.90 -15.61
N TRP A 82 0.26 5.91 -16.23
CA TRP A 82 -0.31 4.56 -16.40
C TRP A 82 -0.70 3.92 -15.07
N HIS A 83 0.22 3.89 -14.09
CA HIS A 83 -0.08 3.26 -12.81
C HIS A 83 -1.14 4.04 -12.01
N SER A 84 -1.20 5.36 -12.15
CA SER A 84 -2.29 6.15 -11.54
C SER A 84 -3.65 5.82 -12.15
N SER A 85 -3.70 5.52 -13.45
CA SER A 85 -4.92 4.97 -14.07
C SER A 85 -5.29 3.63 -13.43
N VAL A 86 -4.31 2.73 -13.28
CA VAL A 86 -4.52 1.41 -12.65
C VAL A 86 -4.98 1.55 -11.20
N HIS A 87 -4.45 2.50 -10.41
CA HIS A 87 -4.94 2.82 -9.08
C HIS A 87 -6.42 3.21 -9.10
N GLY A 88 -6.80 4.08 -10.03
CA GLY A 88 -8.19 4.53 -10.20
C GLY A 88 -9.13 3.37 -10.49
N HIS A 89 -8.75 2.49 -11.43
CA HIS A 89 -9.52 1.28 -11.75
C HIS A 89 -9.67 0.36 -10.54
N TRP A 90 -8.57 0.08 -9.83
CA TRP A 90 -8.61 -0.73 -8.62
C TRP A 90 -9.50 -0.09 -7.55
N MET A 91 -9.39 1.23 -7.34
CA MET A 91 -10.17 1.96 -6.35
C MET A 91 -11.67 1.86 -6.63
N LEU A 92 -12.10 2.06 -7.88
CA LEU A 92 -13.50 1.92 -8.27
C LEU A 92 -14.05 0.52 -7.99
N ILE A 93 -13.29 -0.51 -8.36
CA ILE A 93 -13.64 -1.91 -8.13
C ILE A 93 -13.72 -2.21 -6.62
N ARG A 94 -12.74 -1.73 -5.85
CA ARG A 94 -12.70 -1.88 -4.39
C ARG A 94 -13.91 -1.22 -3.72
N LEU A 95 -14.23 0.01 -4.10
CA LEU A 95 -15.37 0.76 -3.57
C LEU A 95 -16.69 0.06 -3.86
N MET A 96 -16.89 -0.44 -5.09
CA MET A 96 -18.11 -1.19 -5.42
C MET A 96 -18.22 -2.53 -4.69
N ARG A 97 -17.09 -3.21 -4.40
CA ARG A 97 -17.11 -4.54 -3.79
C ARG A 97 -17.26 -4.50 -2.27
N VAL A 98 -16.54 -3.61 -1.58
CA VAL A 98 -16.46 -3.59 -0.11
C VAL A 98 -16.79 -2.23 0.52
N GLY A 99 -17.03 -1.20 -0.29
CA GLY A 99 -17.40 0.12 0.20
C GLY A 99 -18.89 0.23 0.56
N PRO A 100 -19.29 1.37 1.15
CA PRO A 100 -20.71 1.68 1.31
C PRO A 100 -21.39 1.82 -0.08
N PRO A 101 -22.72 1.66 -0.17
CA PRO A 101 -23.45 1.83 -1.43
C PRO A 101 -23.20 3.20 -2.05
N LEU A 102 -22.94 3.21 -3.36
CA LEU A 102 -22.80 4.43 -4.17
C LEU A 102 -24.15 4.83 -4.78
N PRO A 103 -24.34 6.13 -5.12
CA PRO A 103 -25.52 6.57 -5.88
C PRO A 103 -25.70 5.78 -7.18
N PRO A 104 -26.94 5.42 -7.58
CA PRO A 104 -27.19 4.61 -8.77
C PRO A 104 -26.61 5.18 -10.07
N GLU A 105 -26.67 6.50 -10.25
CA GLU A 105 -26.16 7.19 -11.44
C GLU A 105 -24.63 7.09 -11.53
N LEU A 106 -23.94 7.32 -10.40
CA LEU A 106 -22.49 7.19 -10.31
C LEU A 106 -22.06 5.74 -10.50
N LEU A 107 -22.79 4.78 -9.94
CA LEU A 107 -22.53 3.35 -10.17
C LEU A 107 -22.64 3.00 -11.66
N GLN A 108 -23.65 3.52 -12.36
CA GLN A 108 -23.80 3.30 -13.79
C GLN A 108 -22.64 3.89 -14.59
N GLU A 109 -22.23 5.13 -14.27
CA GLU A 109 -21.09 5.80 -14.89
C GLU A 109 -19.79 5.00 -14.73
N ILE A 110 -19.50 4.56 -13.50
CA ILE A 110 -18.32 3.74 -13.19
C ILE A 110 -18.29 2.47 -14.02
N ARG A 111 -19.42 1.75 -14.07
CA ARG A 111 -19.49 0.48 -14.82
C ARG A 111 -19.32 0.71 -16.32
N GLN A 112 -19.86 1.80 -16.87
CA GLN A 112 -19.66 2.16 -18.28
C GLN A 112 -18.18 2.48 -18.56
N ALA A 113 -17.52 3.24 -17.69
CA ALA A 113 -16.11 3.56 -17.84
C ALA A 113 -15.24 2.29 -17.77
N LEU A 114 -15.46 1.43 -16.78
CA LEU A 114 -14.75 0.14 -16.67
C LEU A 114 -15.02 -0.78 -17.85
N ASP A 115 -16.26 -0.82 -18.35
CA ASP A 115 -16.59 -1.55 -19.58
C ASP A 115 -15.81 -1.00 -20.77
N ALA A 116 -15.68 0.32 -20.95
CA ALA A 116 -14.93 0.87 -22.07
C ALA A 116 -13.41 0.61 -21.98
N HIS A 117 -12.86 0.56 -20.76
CA HIS A 117 -11.42 0.43 -20.53
C HIS A 117 -10.94 -1.03 -20.46
N LEU A 118 -11.71 -1.92 -19.83
CA LEU A 118 -11.33 -3.32 -19.59
C LEU A 118 -11.87 -4.22 -20.71
N GLN A 119 -11.58 -3.84 -21.95
CA GLN A 119 -11.87 -4.64 -23.15
C GLN A 119 -10.69 -5.54 -23.51
N ALA A 120 -10.99 -6.68 -24.13
CA ALA A 120 -9.96 -7.67 -24.46
C ALA A 120 -8.92 -7.15 -25.46
N ASP A 121 -9.34 -6.33 -26.44
CA ASP A 121 -8.46 -5.69 -27.41
C ASP A 121 -7.59 -4.59 -26.79
N ALA A 122 -8.16 -3.78 -25.88
CA ALA A 122 -7.43 -2.78 -25.12
C ALA A 122 -6.33 -3.42 -24.26
N ILE A 123 -6.65 -4.48 -23.51
CA ILE A 123 -5.66 -5.21 -22.70
C ILE A 123 -4.62 -5.92 -23.59
N ALA A 124 -5.03 -6.47 -24.73
CA ALA A 124 -4.08 -7.06 -25.68
C ALA A 124 -3.06 -6.03 -26.19
N ALA A 125 -3.48 -4.77 -26.39
CA ALA A 125 -2.59 -3.68 -26.75
C ALA A 125 -1.62 -3.31 -25.62
N GLU A 126 -2.05 -3.33 -24.35
CA GLU A 126 -1.13 -3.16 -23.20
C GLU A 126 -0.02 -4.23 -23.23
N VAL A 127 -0.40 -5.50 -23.40
CA VAL A 127 0.56 -6.62 -23.47
C VAL A 127 1.50 -6.47 -24.67
N ALA A 128 0.98 -6.03 -25.82
CA ALA A 128 1.79 -5.77 -27.00
C ALA A 128 2.83 -4.67 -26.71
N TYR A 129 2.41 -3.58 -26.06
CA TYR A 129 3.31 -2.49 -25.65
C TYR A 129 4.43 -3.00 -24.74
N PHE A 130 4.13 -3.76 -23.69
CA PHE A 130 5.17 -4.31 -22.79
C PHE A 130 6.19 -5.20 -23.53
N ARG A 131 5.79 -5.84 -24.64
CA ARG A 131 6.64 -6.70 -25.45
C ARG A 131 7.49 -5.92 -26.48
N GLU A 132 7.18 -4.64 -26.71
CA GLU A 132 7.95 -3.80 -27.63
C GLU A 132 9.42 -3.66 -27.15
N PRO A 133 10.38 -3.51 -28.09
CA PRO A 133 11.75 -3.18 -27.74
C PRO A 133 11.83 -1.94 -26.84
N GLY A 134 12.60 -2.04 -25.75
CA GLY A 134 12.77 -0.94 -24.79
C GLY A 134 11.70 -0.82 -23.71
N GLN A 135 10.53 -1.48 -23.84
CA GLN A 135 9.42 -1.32 -22.88
C GLN A 135 9.30 -2.43 -21.83
N ARG A 136 10.13 -3.49 -21.91
CA ARG A 136 10.04 -4.62 -20.97
C ARG A 136 10.20 -4.26 -19.49
N SER A 137 10.83 -3.11 -19.17
CA SER A 137 10.98 -2.61 -17.80
C SER A 137 10.04 -1.47 -17.45
N PHE A 138 9.13 -1.09 -18.36
CA PHE A 138 8.11 -0.09 -18.10
C PHE A 138 7.35 -0.45 -16.82
N GLU A 139 7.14 0.53 -15.94
CA GLU A 139 6.40 0.38 -14.68
C GLU A 139 6.94 -0.67 -13.68
N ARG A 140 8.17 -1.15 -13.89
CA ARG A 140 8.78 -2.16 -13.02
C ARG A 140 9.28 -1.55 -11.70
N MET A 141 8.90 -2.04 -10.51
CA MET A 141 7.86 -3.02 -10.18
C MET A 141 6.59 -2.39 -9.59
N TYR A 142 6.50 -1.06 -9.60
CA TYR A 142 5.40 -0.32 -8.98
C TYR A 142 4.07 -0.54 -9.69
N GLY A 143 3.99 -0.16 -10.97
CA GLY A 143 2.77 -0.38 -11.75
C GLY A 143 2.47 -1.86 -11.92
N TRP A 144 3.47 -2.73 -11.97
CA TRP A 144 3.25 -4.19 -11.99
C TRP A 144 2.51 -4.66 -10.72
N ALA A 145 2.95 -4.19 -9.55
CA ALA A 145 2.30 -4.49 -8.28
C ALA A 145 0.84 -4.01 -8.24
N TRP A 146 0.56 -2.82 -8.76
CA TRP A 146 -0.79 -2.28 -8.84
C TRP A 146 -1.70 -2.99 -9.85
N ALA A 147 -1.16 -3.40 -10.99
CA ALA A 147 -1.92 -4.19 -11.97
C ALA A 147 -2.28 -5.57 -11.41
N LEU A 148 -1.36 -6.20 -10.68
CA LEU A 148 -1.67 -7.45 -9.96
C LEU A 148 -2.65 -7.21 -8.81
N ARG A 149 -2.61 -6.07 -8.14
CA ARG A 149 -3.62 -5.69 -7.14
C ARG A 149 -5.01 -5.54 -7.75
N LEU A 150 -5.12 -4.91 -8.93
CA LEU A 150 -6.34 -4.84 -9.72
C LEU A 150 -6.86 -6.24 -10.09
N ALA A 151 -5.98 -7.11 -10.60
CA ALA A 151 -6.32 -8.49 -10.95
C ALA A 151 -6.81 -9.29 -9.72
N ALA A 152 -6.14 -9.14 -8.56
CA ALA A 152 -6.55 -9.78 -7.31
C ALA A 152 -7.94 -9.30 -6.85
N GLU A 153 -8.24 -8.01 -6.96
CA GLU A 153 -9.54 -7.46 -6.55
C GLU A 153 -10.68 -7.98 -7.46
N LEU A 154 -10.44 -8.03 -8.78
CA LEU A 154 -11.37 -8.63 -9.74
C LEU A 154 -11.59 -10.12 -9.48
N HIS A 155 -10.52 -10.86 -9.14
CA HIS A 155 -10.61 -12.27 -8.81
C HIS A 155 -11.43 -12.50 -7.53
N ALA A 156 -11.13 -11.76 -6.46
CA ALA A 156 -11.88 -11.84 -5.21
C ALA A 156 -13.36 -11.49 -5.41
N TRP A 157 -13.66 -10.52 -6.27
CA TRP A 157 -15.04 -10.21 -6.64
C TRP A 157 -15.69 -11.36 -7.41
N SER A 158 -15.06 -11.88 -8.45
CA SER A 158 -15.64 -12.96 -9.25
C SER A 158 -15.96 -14.21 -8.42
N GLU A 159 -15.14 -14.51 -7.42
CA GLU A 159 -15.37 -15.61 -6.48
C GLU A 159 -16.49 -15.31 -5.47
N SER A 160 -16.54 -14.10 -4.91
CA SER A 160 -17.52 -13.74 -3.88
C SER A 160 -18.92 -13.43 -4.41
N GLN A 161 -19.04 -12.99 -5.66
CA GLN A 161 -20.31 -12.65 -6.32
C GLN A 161 -20.30 -13.16 -7.78
N PRO A 162 -20.42 -14.49 -7.96
CA PRO A 162 -20.28 -15.13 -9.28
C PRO A 162 -21.44 -14.83 -10.22
N ASP A 163 -22.45 -14.03 -9.83
CA ASP A 163 -23.60 -13.68 -10.66
C ASP A 163 -23.45 -12.34 -11.40
N ASP A 164 -22.42 -11.53 -11.12
CA ASP A 164 -22.16 -10.29 -11.88
C ASP A 164 -21.40 -10.60 -13.19
N PRO A 165 -22.06 -10.56 -14.37
CA PRO A 165 -21.42 -10.93 -15.63
C PRO A 165 -20.37 -9.91 -16.10
N ALA A 166 -20.46 -8.65 -15.67
CA ALA A 166 -19.46 -7.64 -16.06
C ALA A 166 -18.13 -7.90 -15.33
N VAL A 167 -18.18 -8.24 -14.05
CA VAL A 167 -16.98 -8.57 -13.25
C VAL A 167 -16.25 -9.77 -13.84
N ARG A 168 -16.97 -10.83 -14.24
CA ARG A 168 -16.34 -11.98 -14.93
C ARG A 168 -15.70 -11.56 -16.25
N ARG A 169 -16.39 -10.75 -17.05
CA ARG A 169 -15.82 -10.21 -18.30
C ARG A 169 -14.55 -9.40 -18.05
N TRP A 170 -14.55 -8.46 -17.10
CA TRP A 170 -13.37 -7.65 -16.77
C TRP A 170 -12.22 -8.51 -16.25
N ARG A 171 -12.52 -9.49 -15.39
CA ARG A 171 -11.52 -10.43 -14.86
C ARG A 171 -10.84 -11.23 -15.99
N GLU A 172 -11.61 -11.73 -16.94
CA GLU A 172 -11.07 -12.44 -18.11
C GLU A 172 -10.32 -11.50 -19.05
N ALA A 173 -10.81 -10.26 -19.25
CA ALA A 173 -10.14 -9.27 -20.08
C ALA A 173 -8.75 -8.90 -19.54
N VAL A 174 -8.58 -8.75 -18.22
CA VAL A 174 -7.29 -8.40 -17.57
C VAL A 174 -6.29 -9.56 -17.55
N ARG A 175 -6.77 -10.82 -17.64
CA ARG A 175 -5.95 -12.03 -17.49
C ARG A 175 -4.68 -12.06 -18.37
N PRO A 176 -4.67 -11.65 -19.66
CA PRO A 176 -3.46 -11.68 -20.47
C PRO A 176 -2.34 -10.76 -19.96
N LEU A 177 -2.69 -9.60 -19.39
CA LEU A 177 -1.71 -8.69 -18.79
C LEU A 177 -1.20 -9.25 -17.47
N GLU A 178 -2.08 -9.78 -16.63
CA GLU A 178 -1.71 -10.48 -15.41
C GLU A 178 -0.72 -11.63 -15.69
N ASP A 179 -1.04 -12.52 -16.63
CA ASP A 179 -0.21 -13.67 -17.00
C ASP A 179 1.19 -13.21 -17.46
N TYR A 180 1.24 -12.16 -18.29
CA TYR A 180 2.50 -11.58 -18.73
C TYR A 180 3.34 -11.07 -17.55
N LEU A 181 2.75 -10.29 -16.64
CA LEU A 181 3.47 -9.73 -15.49
C LEU A 181 3.97 -10.84 -14.55
N VAL A 182 3.14 -11.85 -14.28
CA VAL A 182 3.51 -13.03 -13.48
C VAL A 182 4.70 -13.77 -14.10
N GLU A 183 4.74 -13.90 -15.43
CA GLU A 183 5.86 -14.49 -16.16
C GLU A 183 7.15 -13.66 -16.03
N GLN A 184 7.06 -12.33 -16.06
CA GLN A 184 8.24 -11.44 -16.01
C GLN A 184 8.85 -11.27 -14.62
N ILE A 185 8.08 -11.50 -13.55
CA ILE A 185 8.54 -11.26 -12.17
C ILE A 185 9.71 -12.19 -11.79
N PRO A 186 9.62 -13.54 -11.87
CA PRO A 186 10.70 -14.41 -11.43
C PRO A 186 12.04 -14.14 -12.15
N PRO A 187 12.11 -14.01 -13.50
CA PRO A 187 13.37 -13.73 -14.20
C PRO A 187 13.95 -12.35 -13.89
N TYR A 188 13.11 -11.37 -13.53
CA TYR A 188 13.62 -10.09 -13.02
C TYR A 188 14.19 -10.25 -11.62
N LEU A 189 13.44 -10.88 -10.72
CA LEU A 189 13.86 -11.06 -9.35
C LEU A 189 15.16 -11.84 -9.28
N GLU A 190 15.37 -12.88 -10.08
CA GLU A 190 16.63 -13.64 -10.16
C GLU A 190 17.84 -12.76 -10.49
N ARG A 191 17.67 -11.74 -11.34
CA ARG A 191 18.73 -10.81 -11.76
C ARG A 191 18.91 -9.61 -10.84
N LEU A 192 17.93 -9.30 -10.00
CA LEU A 192 18.02 -8.22 -9.03
C LEU A 192 18.91 -8.69 -7.87
N GLU A 193 20.17 -8.25 -7.84
CA GLU A 193 21.13 -8.69 -6.83
C GLU A 193 20.86 -8.05 -5.46
N TRP A 194 20.39 -6.80 -5.46
CA TRP A 194 20.14 -6.00 -4.26
C TRP A 194 18.72 -5.46 -4.28
N PRO A 195 17.99 -5.46 -3.15
CA PRO A 195 16.71 -4.78 -3.09
C PRO A 195 16.91 -3.26 -3.21
N ILE A 196 15.96 -2.59 -3.85
CA ILE A 196 15.94 -1.13 -3.95
C ILE A 196 15.26 -0.59 -2.69
N ARG A 197 16.02 0.15 -1.87
CA ARG A 197 15.56 0.78 -0.62
C ARG A 197 15.48 2.30 -0.81
N ILE A 198 14.34 2.77 -1.31
CA ILE A 198 14.10 4.19 -1.61
C ILE A 198 12.67 4.54 -1.24
N GLY A 199 12.42 5.78 -0.82
CA GLY A 199 11.04 6.22 -0.54
C GLY A 199 10.22 6.54 -1.78
N GLU A 200 10.56 6.05 -2.97
CA GLU A 200 9.80 6.30 -4.22
C GLU A 200 9.27 4.98 -4.82
N HIS A 201 8.55 5.09 -5.94
CA HIS A 201 7.91 3.99 -6.68
C HIS A 201 8.78 2.72 -6.84
N GLN A 202 10.10 2.86 -6.95
CA GLN A 202 11.01 1.74 -7.16
C GLN A 202 11.26 0.88 -5.90
N ASP A 203 10.70 1.22 -4.74
CA ASP A 203 10.85 0.45 -3.50
C ASP A 203 10.49 -1.03 -3.71
N THR A 204 11.45 -1.90 -3.46
CA THR A 204 11.26 -3.34 -3.65
C THR A 204 10.33 -3.93 -2.60
N GLY A 205 10.37 -3.42 -1.36
CA GLY A 205 9.55 -3.90 -0.25
C GLY A 205 8.05 -3.80 -0.55
N PHE A 206 7.60 -2.63 -1.02
CA PHE A 206 6.23 -2.41 -1.45
C PHE A 206 5.78 -3.42 -2.50
N ALA A 207 6.52 -3.51 -3.62
CA ALA A 207 6.12 -4.33 -4.74
C ALA A 207 6.01 -5.82 -4.36
N LEU A 208 7.00 -6.35 -3.62
CA LEU A 208 6.95 -7.75 -3.17
C LEU A 208 5.78 -8.00 -2.21
N GLY A 209 5.44 -7.03 -1.34
CA GLY A 209 4.28 -7.14 -0.45
C GLY A 209 2.97 -7.28 -1.22
N GLN A 210 2.76 -6.43 -2.23
CA GLN A 210 1.59 -6.50 -3.10
C GLN A 210 1.52 -7.81 -3.90
N ILE A 211 2.65 -8.29 -4.41
CA ILE A 211 2.72 -9.53 -5.20
C ILE A 211 2.42 -10.76 -4.32
N LEU A 212 2.87 -10.78 -3.05
CA LEU A 212 2.50 -11.85 -2.11
C LEU A 212 1.00 -11.89 -1.83
N ASP A 213 0.39 -10.73 -1.61
CA ASP A 213 -1.05 -10.65 -1.38
C ASP A 213 -1.82 -11.12 -2.63
N TYR A 214 -1.40 -10.68 -3.82
CA TYR A 214 -1.95 -11.18 -5.09
C TYR A 214 -1.85 -12.70 -5.18
N ALA A 215 -0.64 -13.24 -4.98
CA ALA A 215 -0.38 -14.67 -5.11
C ALA A 215 -1.22 -15.51 -4.14
N ALA A 216 -1.43 -15.00 -2.91
CA ALA A 216 -2.32 -15.65 -1.94
C ALA A 216 -3.80 -15.60 -2.39
N ILE A 217 -4.27 -14.45 -2.89
CA ILE A 217 -5.66 -14.27 -3.32
C ILE A 217 -6.01 -15.17 -4.52
N VAL A 218 -5.12 -15.31 -5.50
CA VAL A 218 -5.37 -16.12 -6.71
C VAL A 218 -4.85 -17.56 -6.61
N GLY A 219 -4.26 -17.95 -5.48
CA GLY A 219 -3.70 -19.30 -5.28
C GLY A 219 -2.43 -19.60 -6.08
N ASN A 220 -1.63 -18.60 -6.47
CA ASN A 220 -0.37 -18.79 -7.19
C ASN A 220 0.79 -19.10 -6.23
N GLU A 221 0.81 -20.33 -5.73
CA GLU A 221 1.83 -20.78 -4.77
C GLU A 221 3.26 -20.77 -5.32
N ALA A 222 3.45 -20.93 -6.64
CA ALA A 222 4.77 -20.86 -7.25
C ALA A 222 5.35 -19.46 -7.15
N LEU A 223 4.57 -18.43 -7.53
CA LEU A 223 4.97 -17.03 -7.39
C LEU A 223 5.19 -16.67 -5.91
N ALA A 224 4.29 -17.09 -5.03
CA ALA A 224 4.42 -16.84 -3.60
C ALA A 224 5.72 -17.40 -3.02
N ARG A 225 6.12 -18.62 -3.40
CA ARG A 225 7.41 -19.21 -2.98
C ARG A 225 8.60 -18.40 -3.47
N THR A 226 8.63 -18.02 -4.75
CA THR A 226 9.71 -17.20 -5.33
C THR A 226 9.84 -15.87 -4.59
N VAL A 227 8.73 -15.17 -4.36
CA VAL A 227 8.75 -13.86 -3.69
C VAL A 227 9.14 -13.98 -2.22
N ARG A 228 8.62 -14.99 -1.49
CA ARG A 228 9.04 -15.23 -0.10
C ARG A 228 10.55 -15.51 -0.02
N GLN A 229 11.10 -16.31 -0.93
CA GLN A 229 12.53 -16.59 -0.95
C GLN A 229 13.34 -15.31 -1.17
N ARG A 230 13.00 -14.51 -2.19
CA ARG A 230 13.75 -13.26 -2.47
C ARG A 230 13.61 -12.24 -1.35
N ALA A 231 12.44 -12.13 -0.72
CA ALA A 231 12.27 -11.28 0.45
C ALA A 231 13.18 -11.71 1.62
N ARG A 232 13.34 -13.02 1.86
CA ARG A 232 14.28 -13.53 2.87
C ARG A 232 15.73 -13.24 2.47
N ASP A 233 16.10 -13.47 1.22
CA ASP A 233 17.45 -13.20 0.71
C ASP A 233 17.85 -11.72 0.91
N TYR A 234 16.89 -10.81 0.71
CA TYR A 234 17.12 -9.37 0.77
C TYR A 234 17.10 -8.78 2.18
N TYR A 235 16.18 -9.23 3.04
CA TYR A 235 15.78 -8.49 4.25
C TYR A 235 15.91 -9.29 5.55
N LEU A 236 16.13 -10.62 5.49
CA LEU A 236 16.19 -11.44 6.71
C LEU A 236 17.37 -11.05 7.62
N ALA A 237 18.48 -10.63 7.02
CA ALA A 237 19.70 -10.24 7.73
C ALA A 237 19.75 -8.75 8.10
N ASP A 238 18.74 -7.95 7.74
CA ASP A 238 18.74 -6.52 8.02
C ASP A 238 18.53 -6.26 9.52
N ARG A 239 19.28 -5.30 10.05
CA ARG A 239 19.37 -4.97 11.48
C ARG A 239 19.50 -3.47 11.64
N ALA A 240 18.93 -2.93 12.73
CA ALA A 240 19.06 -1.53 13.11
C ALA A 240 18.85 -0.57 11.92
N TYR A 241 17.68 -0.68 11.27
CA TYR A 241 17.32 0.14 10.12
C TYR A 241 17.59 1.63 10.40
N PRO A 242 18.23 2.39 9.48
CA PRO A 242 18.61 3.78 9.70
C PRO A 242 17.41 4.72 9.58
N ALA A 243 16.42 4.58 10.47
CA ALA A 243 15.18 5.36 10.51
C ALA A 243 15.41 6.88 10.57
N ALA A 244 16.60 7.32 11.01
CA ALA A 244 17.00 8.72 11.03
C ALA A 244 17.13 9.36 9.63
N TYR A 245 17.24 8.55 8.57
CA TYR A 245 17.39 9.04 7.19
C TYR A 245 16.05 9.22 6.46
N GLU A 246 14.94 8.78 7.07
CA GLU A 246 13.61 9.05 6.54
C GLU A 246 12.91 10.19 7.29
N PRO A 247 12.04 10.97 6.61
CA PRO A 247 11.80 10.99 5.17
C PRO A 247 12.89 11.77 4.39
N SER A 248 13.07 11.46 3.11
CA SER A 248 13.59 12.39 2.11
C SER A 248 12.48 13.34 1.63
N GLY A 249 12.86 14.47 1.02
CA GLY A 249 11.93 15.57 0.72
C GLY A 249 10.79 15.27 -0.25
N GLN A 250 10.83 14.14 -0.96
CA GLN A 250 9.80 13.71 -1.92
C GLN A 250 9.42 12.24 -1.73
N ASP A 251 9.65 11.71 -0.53
CA ASP A 251 9.28 10.34 -0.20
C ASP A 251 7.76 10.17 -0.34
N PHE A 252 7.43 9.14 -1.09
CA PHE A 252 6.11 8.57 -1.35
C PHE A 252 5.85 7.36 -0.44
N PHE A 253 6.92 6.64 -0.08
CA PHE A 253 6.94 5.48 0.79
C PHE A 253 8.00 5.58 1.88
N SER A 254 7.78 4.82 2.95
CA SER A 254 8.82 4.48 3.92
C SER A 254 9.39 3.12 3.55
N SER A 255 10.66 3.09 3.14
CA SER A 255 11.29 1.83 2.73
C SER A 255 11.43 0.90 3.95
N GLY A 256 11.77 1.45 5.12
CA GLY A 256 11.84 0.68 6.36
C GLY A 256 10.50 0.07 6.78
N LEU A 257 9.39 0.83 6.65
CA LEU A 257 8.07 0.30 7.01
C LEU A 257 7.49 -0.64 5.95
N ASN A 258 7.79 -0.43 4.66
CA ASN A 258 7.46 -1.40 3.63
C ASN A 258 8.20 -2.72 3.83
N GLU A 259 9.47 -2.67 4.24
CA GLU A 259 10.24 -3.86 4.57
C GLU A 259 9.63 -4.62 5.75
N ALA A 260 9.31 -3.93 6.85
CA ALA A 260 8.66 -4.55 8.00
C ALA A 260 7.27 -5.12 7.64
N ASP A 261 6.47 -4.38 6.86
CA ASP A 261 5.16 -4.83 6.37
C ASP A 261 5.28 -6.03 5.42
N LEU A 262 6.30 -6.10 4.56
CA LEU A 262 6.61 -7.28 3.75
C LEU A 262 6.99 -8.46 4.65
N MET A 263 7.91 -8.27 5.59
CA MET A 263 8.47 -9.37 6.38
C MET A 263 7.45 -10.02 7.30
N ARG A 264 6.39 -9.30 7.74
CA ARG A 264 5.26 -9.95 8.42
C ARG A 264 4.46 -10.91 7.53
N ARG A 265 4.53 -10.82 6.20
CA ARG A 265 3.90 -11.79 5.27
C ARG A 265 4.78 -13.00 5.02
N VAL A 266 6.09 -12.82 5.18
CA VAL A 266 7.13 -13.81 4.87
C VAL A 266 7.44 -14.70 6.06
N LEU A 267 7.50 -14.12 7.26
CA LEU A 267 7.95 -14.80 8.47
C LEU A 267 6.78 -15.39 9.28
N PRO A 268 6.97 -16.58 9.88
CA PRO A 268 6.13 -17.04 10.98
C PRO A 268 6.10 -15.99 12.10
N ARG A 269 4.98 -15.90 12.81
CA ARG A 269 4.71 -14.86 13.83
C ARG A 269 5.87 -14.70 14.84
N GLU A 270 6.35 -15.78 15.42
CA GLU A 270 7.42 -15.74 16.44
C GLU A 270 8.81 -15.43 15.86
N GLU A 271 9.05 -15.72 14.58
CA GLU A 271 10.27 -15.30 13.89
C GLU A 271 10.19 -13.80 13.56
N TYR A 272 9.04 -13.33 13.08
CA TYR A 272 8.80 -11.92 12.78
C TYR A 272 8.98 -11.02 14.01
N ARG A 273 8.46 -11.42 15.18
CA ARG A 273 8.57 -10.65 16.42
C ARG A 273 10.02 -10.39 16.81
N ARG A 274 10.89 -11.41 16.69
CA ARG A 274 12.32 -11.30 17.00
C ARG A 274 13.05 -10.50 15.95
N TRP A 275 12.75 -10.75 14.68
CA TRP A 275 13.30 -9.97 13.56
C TRP A 275 12.95 -8.48 13.69
N LEU A 276 11.73 -8.13 14.10
CA LEU A 276 11.31 -6.74 14.28
C LEU A 276 12.08 -6.02 15.39
N ASP A 277 12.41 -6.69 16.51
CA ASP A 277 13.22 -6.12 17.58
C ASP A 277 14.66 -5.83 17.11
N GLU A 278 15.18 -6.71 16.28
CA GLU A 278 16.52 -6.60 15.70
C GLU A 278 16.56 -5.55 14.56
N PHE A 279 15.46 -5.40 13.82
CA PHE A 279 15.32 -4.48 12.69
C PHE A 279 15.02 -3.04 13.14
N LEU A 280 14.12 -2.84 14.11
CA LEU A 280 13.79 -1.54 14.72
C LEU A 280 14.02 -1.58 16.24
N PRO A 281 15.29 -1.54 16.70
CA PRO A 281 15.63 -1.58 18.12
C PRO A 281 14.98 -0.42 18.89
N GLY A 282 14.38 -0.74 20.04
CA GLY A 282 13.74 0.24 20.91
C GLY A 282 12.36 0.73 20.43
N LEU A 283 11.70 -0.01 19.52
CA LEU A 283 10.38 0.37 19.00
C LEU A 283 9.32 0.50 20.10
N ALA A 284 9.34 -0.37 21.11
CA ALA A 284 8.40 -0.31 22.23
C ALA A 284 8.53 0.99 23.05
N GLU A 285 9.75 1.53 23.10
CA GLU A 285 10.13 2.77 23.78
C GLU A 285 10.01 4.01 22.87
N GLY A 286 9.63 3.83 21.61
CA GLY A 286 9.50 4.93 20.65
C GLY A 286 10.82 5.42 20.06
N ALA A 287 11.87 4.60 20.03
CA ALA A 287 13.22 4.99 19.60
C ALA A 287 13.38 5.27 18.08
N VAL A 288 12.29 5.29 17.32
CA VAL A 288 12.25 5.59 15.87
C VAL A 288 11.28 6.75 15.56
N PRO A 289 11.41 7.93 16.21
CA PRO A 289 10.39 8.99 16.18
C PRO A 289 10.06 9.48 14.76
N ARG A 290 11.06 9.50 13.85
CA ARG A 290 10.90 9.85 12.43
C ARG A 290 9.89 8.99 11.66
N LEU A 291 9.67 7.75 12.10
CA LEU A 291 8.71 6.82 11.52
C LEU A 291 7.36 6.83 12.24
N LEU A 292 7.30 7.37 13.46
CA LEU A 292 6.11 7.40 14.31
C LEU A 292 5.32 8.71 14.15
N GLU A 293 6.02 9.79 13.82
CA GLU A 293 5.45 11.12 13.69
C GLU A 293 5.05 11.44 12.24
N PRO A 294 3.88 12.06 12.01
CA PRO A 294 3.48 12.53 10.69
C PRO A 294 4.44 13.55 10.08
N VAL A 295 4.48 13.55 8.75
CA VAL A 295 5.25 14.53 7.97
C VAL A 295 4.33 15.64 7.47
N GLY A 296 4.82 16.87 7.47
CA GLY A 296 4.11 18.02 6.89
C GLY A 296 4.39 18.15 5.40
N VAL A 297 3.41 18.67 4.65
CA VAL A 297 3.56 19.00 3.23
C VAL A 297 3.62 20.53 3.09
N SER A 298 4.72 21.06 2.55
CA SER A 298 4.90 22.50 2.42
C SER A 298 4.17 23.12 1.23
N ASP A 299 3.99 22.35 0.15
CA ASP A 299 3.29 22.77 -1.07
C ASP A 299 2.55 21.55 -1.65
N LEU A 300 1.23 21.65 -1.76
CA LEU A 300 0.36 20.57 -2.27
C LEU A 300 0.22 20.61 -3.80
N SER A 301 0.63 21.71 -4.44
CA SER A 301 0.60 21.85 -5.90
C SER A 301 1.86 21.31 -6.59
N ASP A 302 2.95 21.12 -5.83
CA ASP A 302 4.16 20.48 -6.33
C ASP A 302 3.97 18.96 -6.38
N GLY A 303 4.04 18.40 -7.60
CA GLY A 303 3.82 16.98 -7.86
C GLY A 303 4.82 16.02 -7.20
N LYS A 304 5.91 16.51 -6.60
CA LYS A 304 6.85 15.71 -5.80
C LYS A 304 6.68 15.94 -4.31
N LEU A 305 6.44 17.16 -3.85
CA LEU A 305 6.24 17.43 -2.42
C LEU A 305 4.92 16.83 -1.92
N VAL A 306 3.88 16.79 -2.77
CA VAL A 306 2.61 16.13 -2.45
C VAL A 306 2.75 14.64 -2.13
N HIS A 307 3.85 13.99 -2.55
CA HIS A 307 4.15 12.61 -2.16
C HIS A 307 4.15 12.41 -0.65
N LEU A 308 4.56 13.41 0.13
CA LEU A 308 4.58 13.34 1.59
C LEU A 308 3.18 13.17 2.21
N ALA A 309 2.11 13.59 1.52
CA ALA A 309 0.74 13.25 1.91
C ALA A 309 0.47 11.74 1.78
N GLY A 310 0.91 11.15 0.66
CA GLY A 310 0.82 9.71 0.43
C GLY A 310 1.75 8.91 1.35
N LEU A 311 2.88 9.48 1.74
CA LEU A 311 3.77 8.90 2.75
C LEU A 311 3.05 8.71 4.08
N ASN A 312 2.29 9.72 4.55
CA ASN A 312 1.50 9.57 5.76
C ASN A 312 0.49 8.41 5.63
N LEU A 313 -0.27 8.35 4.53
CA LEU A 313 -1.22 7.24 4.31
C LEU A 313 -0.51 5.88 4.26
N SER A 314 0.66 5.81 3.61
CA SER A 314 1.42 4.58 3.48
C SER A 314 2.02 4.07 4.78
N ARG A 315 2.58 4.99 5.58
CA ARG A 315 3.03 4.69 6.95
C ARG A 315 1.88 4.20 7.81
N ALA A 316 0.69 4.79 7.69
CA ALA A 316 -0.47 4.36 8.45
C ALA A 316 -0.87 2.90 8.17
N TRP A 317 -0.96 2.47 6.90
CA TRP A 317 -1.31 1.06 6.65
C TRP A 317 -0.18 0.11 7.03
N CYS A 318 1.09 0.52 6.86
CA CYS A 318 2.23 -0.32 7.24
C CYS A 318 2.22 -0.54 8.75
N TRP A 319 2.00 0.51 9.54
CA TRP A 319 1.90 0.38 10.99
C TRP A 319 0.73 -0.50 11.44
N LEU A 320 -0.44 -0.42 10.77
CA LEU A 320 -1.55 -1.33 11.04
C LEU A 320 -1.23 -2.78 10.66
N GLY A 321 -0.49 -2.99 9.57
CA GLY A 321 0.02 -4.30 9.17
C GLY A 321 0.99 -4.86 10.20
N ILE A 322 2.01 -4.09 10.58
CA ILE A 322 2.99 -4.45 11.61
C ILE A 322 2.28 -4.82 12.91
N ALA A 323 1.34 -3.98 13.37
CA ALA A 323 0.59 -4.22 14.60
C ALA A 323 -0.30 -5.48 14.53
N SER A 324 -0.83 -5.85 13.36
CA SER A 324 -1.66 -7.05 13.20
C SER A 324 -0.88 -8.36 13.32
N ALA A 325 0.44 -8.30 13.12
CA ALA A 325 1.33 -9.45 13.26
C ALA A 325 1.82 -9.68 14.70
N LEU A 326 1.45 -8.81 15.64
CA LEU A 326 1.88 -8.85 17.04
C LEU A 326 0.73 -9.29 17.96
N ASP A 327 1.04 -9.59 19.23
CA ASP A 327 -0.01 -9.83 20.24
C ASP A 327 -0.76 -8.51 20.52
N PRO A 328 -2.08 -8.55 20.77
CA PRO A 328 -2.85 -7.34 21.06
C PRO A 328 -2.26 -6.50 22.20
N ASN A 329 -1.70 -7.15 23.22
CA ASN A 329 -1.08 -6.52 24.39
C ASN A 329 0.43 -6.22 24.21
N ASP A 330 1.02 -6.50 23.04
CA ASP A 330 2.42 -6.19 22.77
C ASP A 330 2.62 -4.66 22.71
N PRO A 331 3.54 -4.07 23.49
CA PRO A 331 3.75 -2.62 23.52
C PRO A 331 4.04 -2.01 22.15
N ARG A 332 4.74 -2.74 21.26
CA ARG A 332 5.03 -2.30 19.90
C ARG A 332 3.78 -2.19 19.05
N ALA A 333 2.80 -3.07 19.28
CA ALA A 333 1.52 -3.05 18.57
C ALA A 333 0.71 -1.79 18.96
N ARG A 334 0.74 -1.40 20.24
CA ARG A 334 0.13 -0.16 20.72
C ARG A 334 0.81 1.08 20.12
N VAL A 335 2.15 1.11 20.09
CA VAL A 335 2.93 2.18 19.45
C VAL A 335 2.56 2.29 17.96
N GLY A 336 2.55 1.17 17.24
CA GLY A 336 2.17 1.13 15.83
C GLY A 336 0.74 1.62 15.58
N ARG A 337 -0.25 1.20 16.38
CA ARG A 337 -1.63 1.69 16.24
C ARG A 337 -1.75 3.20 16.49
N ALA A 338 -1.05 3.73 17.48
CA ALA A 338 -1.03 5.17 17.74
C ALA A 338 -0.39 5.95 16.58
N ALA A 339 0.76 5.49 16.07
CA ALA A 339 1.41 6.09 14.91
C ALA A 339 0.51 6.03 13.66
N ALA A 340 -0.18 4.89 13.45
CA ALA A 340 -1.11 4.74 12.34
C ALA A 340 -2.27 5.74 12.40
N ALA A 341 -2.84 5.99 13.59
CA ALA A 341 -3.90 6.97 13.76
C ALA A 341 -3.43 8.40 13.46
N ALA A 342 -2.25 8.78 13.95
CA ALA A 342 -1.66 10.10 13.70
C ALA A 342 -1.35 10.32 12.21
N HIS A 343 -0.74 9.32 11.56
CA HIS A 343 -0.46 9.36 10.14
C HIS A 343 -1.73 9.36 9.27
N TYR A 344 -2.76 8.61 9.67
CA TYR A 344 -4.05 8.62 9.00
C TYR A 344 -4.69 10.01 9.01
N GLU A 345 -4.74 10.65 10.19
CA GLU A 345 -5.34 11.98 10.35
C GLU A 345 -4.62 13.01 9.48
N ALA A 346 -3.28 13.02 9.51
CA ALA A 346 -2.47 13.91 8.70
C ALA A 346 -2.64 13.65 7.20
N GLY A 347 -2.55 12.37 6.78
CA GLY A 347 -2.65 11.98 5.37
C GLY A 347 -4.02 12.29 4.76
N LEU A 348 -5.10 11.96 5.47
CA LEU A 348 -6.46 12.19 4.99
C LEU A 348 -6.77 13.69 4.82
N GLY A 349 -6.24 14.52 5.71
CA GLY A 349 -6.38 15.98 5.63
C GLY A 349 -5.90 16.59 4.30
N TYR A 350 -5.00 15.91 3.60
CA TYR A 350 -4.45 16.37 2.32
C TYR A 350 -5.16 15.84 1.07
N VAL A 351 -5.99 14.79 1.20
CA VAL A 351 -6.59 14.11 0.04
C VAL A 351 -7.55 15.02 -0.73
N PHE A 352 -8.19 15.97 -0.04
CA PHE A 352 -9.14 16.91 -0.65
C PHE A 352 -8.60 18.33 -0.73
N SER A 353 -7.32 18.45 -1.04
CA SER A 353 -6.63 19.73 -1.14
C SER A 353 -7.05 20.57 -2.35
N GLY A 354 -7.78 20.01 -3.32
CA GLY A 354 -8.25 20.73 -4.51
C GLY A 354 -7.24 20.79 -5.65
N ASP A 355 -6.10 20.10 -5.53
CA ASP A 355 -5.04 20.07 -6.55
C ASP A 355 -4.94 18.69 -7.22
N TYR A 356 -4.99 18.69 -8.55
CA TYR A 356 -4.89 17.49 -9.37
C TYR A 356 -3.61 16.69 -9.09
N ALA A 357 -2.49 17.34 -8.74
CA ALA A 357 -1.21 16.69 -8.46
C ALA A 357 -1.31 15.63 -7.35
N GLY A 358 -2.20 15.83 -6.37
CA GLY A 358 -2.49 14.85 -5.33
C GLY A 358 -3.75 14.01 -5.61
N GLU A 359 -4.82 14.65 -6.07
CA GLU A 359 -6.16 14.03 -6.14
C GLU A 359 -6.23 12.80 -7.06
N HIS A 360 -5.42 12.74 -8.12
CA HIS A 360 -5.47 11.63 -9.09
C HIS A 360 -5.01 10.28 -8.53
N TRP A 361 -4.30 10.25 -7.39
CA TRP A 361 -3.79 9.00 -6.80
C TRP A 361 -3.95 8.90 -5.28
N LEU A 362 -3.93 10.01 -4.52
CA LEU A 362 -4.01 9.96 -3.04
C LEU A 362 -5.29 9.30 -2.53
N ALA A 363 -6.41 9.47 -3.25
CA ALA A 363 -7.67 8.83 -2.93
C ALA A 363 -7.53 7.29 -2.89
N SER A 364 -6.75 6.71 -3.82
CA SER A 364 -6.52 5.26 -3.84
C SER A 364 -5.76 4.77 -2.61
N PHE A 365 -4.81 5.57 -2.11
CA PHE A 365 -4.06 5.27 -0.88
C PHE A 365 -4.95 5.36 0.35
N ALA A 366 -5.84 6.36 0.38
CA ALA A 366 -6.85 6.47 1.44
C ALA A 366 -7.78 5.26 1.42
N VAL A 367 -8.32 4.87 0.26
CA VAL A 367 -9.18 3.68 0.09
C VAL A 367 -8.44 2.40 0.50
N TYR A 368 -7.17 2.24 0.12
CA TYR A 368 -6.34 1.11 0.53
C TYR A 368 -6.28 0.99 2.06
N LEU A 369 -6.01 2.10 2.74
CA LEU A 369 -5.93 2.17 4.19
C LEU A 369 -7.27 1.88 4.87
N VAL A 370 -8.33 2.61 4.52
CA VAL A 370 -9.62 2.55 5.24
C VAL A 370 -10.41 1.28 4.96
N THR A 371 -10.22 0.66 3.79
CA THR A 371 -10.84 -0.64 3.48
C THR A 371 -9.99 -1.83 3.94
N GLY A 372 -8.87 -1.59 4.62
CA GLY A 372 -8.01 -2.64 5.16
C GLY A 372 -7.33 -3.52 4.11
N SER A 373 -7.09 -2.99 2.90
CA SER A 373 -6.41 -3.71 1.84
C SER A 373 -5.00 -4.15 2.29
N GLY A 374 -4.63 -5.40 2.01
CA GLY A 374 -3.35 -5.99 2.42
C GLY A 374 -3.17 -6.22 3.93
N ARG A 375 -4.18 -6.01 4.77
CA ARG A 375 -4.09 -6.20 6.24
C ARG A 375 -4.34 -7.65 6.68
N SER A 376 -5.21 -8.38 5.97
CA SER A 376 -5.56 -9.78 6.26
C SER A 376 -4.48 -10.75 5.75
N ARG A 377 -4.23 -11.82 6.51
CA ARG A 377 -3.45 -12.99 6.07
C ARG A 377 -4.35 -14.03 5.44
#